data_AF-A0A938S2I1-F1
#
_entry.id   AF-A0A938S2I1-F1
#
_cell.length_a   1.000
_cell.length_b   1.000
_cell.length_c   1.000
_cell.angle_alpha   90.00
_cell.angle_beta   90.00
_cell.angle_gamma   90.00
#
_symmetry.space_group_name_H-M   'P 1'
#
loop_
_entity.id
_entity.type
_entity.pdbx_description
1 polymer ?
#
loop_
_entity_poly.entity_id
_entity_poly.type
_entity_poly.pdbx_seq_one_letter_code
_entity_poly.pdbx_strand_id
1 'polypeptide(L)'
;MQRRLGAIIRELRAHAPFTLFGAVTGLAAMLLFAQAPPQVSQRLFQVFHPAHVVLSAIVTASLFRLHEKKKGFLTVLVIGYLGAIGVATLSDSVLPFFGESILGVAVPTHAHEHDHASNPGSEAAEAHDHEQCDDHDRGHADRPRIYLGFLEDWYLVNPAAILGVLIAWFWPRTKFPHAGHILISTWASSFHMLMNTHRDLTPMLFFGVFFVLFIAVWLPCCVSDIIFPMLFVRGPHSHLEHHHHSEEVAA
;
A
#
# COMPACT_ATOMS: atom_id res chain seq x y z
N MET A 1 -15.32 -24.25 -10.35
CA MET A 1 -15.26 -22.86 -9.83
C MET A 1 -15.36 -22.79 -8.30
N GLN A 2 -16.34 -23.45 -7.68
CA GLN A 2 -16.55 -23.44 -6.21
C GLN A 2 -15.33 -23.86 -5.37
N ARG A 3 -14.57 -24.89 -5.78
CA ARG A 3 -13.35 -25.32 -5.05
C ARG A 3 -12.25 -24.25 -5.04
N ARG A 4 -12.11 -23.46 -6.11
CA ARG A 4 -11.14 -22.35 -6.19
C ARG A 4 -11.58 -21.19 -5.29
N LEU A 5 -12.88 -20.85 -5.31
CA LEU A 5 -13.42 -19.81 -4.45
C LEU A 5 -13.27 -20.15 -2.95
N GLY A 6 -13.51 -21.41 -2.57
CA GLY A 6 -13.30 -21.87 -1.20
C GLY A 6 -11.84 -21.80 -0.75
N ALA A 7 -10.88 -22.06 -1.64
CA ALA A 7 -9.45 -21.91 -1.35
C ALA A 7 -9.07 -20.43 -1.17
N ILE A 8 -9.55 -19.54 -2.05
CA ILE A 8 -9.33 -18.10 -1.95
C ILE A 8 -9.85 -17.55 -0.61
N ILE A 9 -11.09 -17.89 -0.24
CA ILE A 9 -11.69 -17.42 1.02
C ILE A 9 -10.92 -17.93 2.24
N ARG A 10 -10.48 -19.19 2.22
CA ARG A 10 -9.72 -19.78 3.32
C ARG A 10 -8.39 -19.07 3.53
N GLU A 11 -7.69 -18.79 2.43
CA GLU A 11 -6.41 -18.11 2.46
C GLU A 11 -6.57 -16.66 2.91
N LEU A 12 -7.54 -15.92 2.33
CA LEU A 12 -7.90 -14.57 2.76
C LEU A 12 -8.21 -14.48 4.26
N ARG A 13 -8.93 -15.46 4.82
CA ARG A 13 -9.24 -15.53 6.25
C ARG A 13 -7.99 -15.79 7.10
N ALA A 14 -7.03 -16.55 6.60
CA ALA A 14 -5.75 -16.75 7.28
C ALA A 14 -4.87 -15.48 7.29
N HIS A 15 -5.08 -14.57 6.33
CA HIS A 15 -4.34 -13.30 6.21
C HIS A 15 -4.97 -12.13 6.99
N ALA A 16 -6.28 -12.21 7.22
CA ALA A 16 -7.03 -11.22 7.99
C ALA A 16 -6.39 -10.83 9.35
N PRO A 17 -5.88 -11.75 10.21
CA PRO A 17 -5.30 -11.36 11.49
C PRO A 17 -4.03 -10.50 11.35
N PHE A 18 -3.18 -10.79 10.37
CA PHE A 18 -1.97 -9.98 10.12
C PHE A 18 -2.33 -8.60 9.56
N THR A 19 -3.31 -8.55 8.66
CA THR A 19 -3.81 -7.29 8.12
C THR A 19 -4.50 -6.45 9.20
N LEU A 20 -5.28 -7.09 10.09
CA LEU A 20 -5.90 -6.44 11.25
C LEU A 20 -4.83 -5.83 12.17
N PHE A 21 -3.80 -6.61 12.51
CA PHE A 21 -2.69 -6.13 13.32
C PHE A 21 -1.95 -4.97 12.63
N GLY A 22 -1.71 -5.08 11.32
CA GLY A 22 -1.15 -4.00 10.51
C GLY A 22 -2.01 -2.74 10.53
N ALA A 23 -3.33 -2.87 10.37
CA ALA A 23 -4.25 -1.74 10.34
C ALA A 23 -4.31 -1.03 11.70
N VAL A 24 -4.37 -1.80 12.81
CA VAL A 24 -4.33 -1.22 14.17
C VAL A 24 -3.01 -0.49 14.42
N THR A 25 -1.87 -1.11 14.06
CA THR A 25 -0.55 -0.48 14.27
C THR A 25 -0.32 0.72 13.34
N GLY A 26 -0.81 0.68 12.11
CA GLY A 26 -0.82 1.81 11.18
C GLY A 26 -1.66 2.97 11.70
N LEU A 27 -2.84 2.69 12.28
CA LEU A 27 -3.68 3.71 12.91
C LEU A 27 -2.99 4.34 14.13
N ALA A 28 -2.33 3.53 14.96
CA ALA A 28 -1.53 4.01 16.08
C ALA A 28 -0.35 4.87 15.61
N ALA A 29 0.30 4.49 14.51
CA ALA A 29 1.34 5.31 13.89
C ALA A 29 0.78 6.64 13.38
N MET A 30 -0.37 6.64 12.71
CA MET A 30 -1.02 7.88 12.27
C MET A 30 -1.34 8.81 13.44
N LEU A 31 -1.84 8.27 14.55
CA LEU A 31 -2.07 9.05 15.78
C LEU A 31 -0.77 9.65 16.34
N LEU A 32 0.30 8.85 16.39
CA LEU A 32 1.60 9.29 16.89
C LEU A 32 2.21 10.41 16.03
N PHE A 33 2.02 10.34 14.71
CA PHE A 33 2.56 11.29 13.74
C PHE A 33 1.55 12.33 13.25
N ALA A 34 0.36 12.42 13.84
CA ALA A 34 -0.71 13.32 13.39
C ALA A 34 -0.33 14.81 13.41
N GLN A 35 0.54 15.19 14.33
CA GLN A 35 1.05 16.56 14.49
C GLN A 35 2.36 16.80 13.73
N ALA A 36 2.90 15.77 13.07
CA ALA A 36 4.16 15.88 12.36
C ALA A 36 3.96 16.62 11.02
N PRO A 37 4.99 17.34 10.53
CA PRO A 37 4.94 17.94 9.20
C PRO A 37 4.72 16.88 8.11
N PRO A 38 3.98 17.17 7.02
CA PRO A 38 3.71 16.22 5.94
C PRO A 38 4.98 15.59 5.34
N GLN A 39 6.11 16.29 5.39
CA GLN A 39 7.41 15.79 4.95
C GLN A 39 7.85 14.53 5.72
N VAL A 40 7.50 14.40 7.00
CA VAL A 40 7.83 13.20 7.80
C VAL A 40 7.07 12.00 7.26
N SER A 41 5.77 12.14 7.01
CA SER A 41 4.92 11.11 6.39
C SER A 41 5.46 10.72 5.01
N GLN A 42 5.86 11.69 4.19
CA GLN A 42 6.48 11.43 2.90
C GLN A 42 7.76 10.60 3.02
N ARG A 43 8.66 10.97 3.94
CA ARG A 43 9.92 10.22 4.16
C ARG A 43 9.66 8.80 4.65
N LEU A 44 8.70 8.61 5.54
CA LEU A 44 8.32 7.28 6.02
C LEU A 44 7.72 6.45 4.88
N PHE A 45 6.88 7.05 4.04
CA PHE A 45 6.39 6.40 2.82
C PHE A 45 7.55 5.99 1.89
N GLN A 46 8.52 6.88 1.65
CA GLN A 46 9.73 6.60 0.84
C GLN A 46 10.61 5.48 1.39
N VAL A 47 10.45 5.09 2.66
CA VAL A 47 11.14 3.95 3.27
C VAL A 47 10.28 2.69 3.18
N PHE A 48 9.01 2.78 3.61
CA PHE A 48 8.14 1.62 3.70
C PHE A 48 7.68 1.12 2.33
N HIS A 49 7.40 2.00 1.37
CA HIS A 49 6.94 1.57 0.05
C HIS A 49 8.00 0.76 -0.72
N PRO A 50 9.27 1.21 -0.86
CA PRO A 50 10.31 0.36 -1.46
C PRO A 50 10.58 -0.92 -0.67
N ALA A 51 10.51 -0.88 0.67
CA ALA A 51 10.62 -2.09 1.49
C ALA A 51 9.49 -3.09 1.20
N HIS A 52 8.26 -2.61 1.04
CA HIS A 52 7.12 -3.42 0.60
C HIS A 52 7.38 -4.00 -0.80
N VAL A 53 7.85 -3.20 -1.75
CA VAL A 53 8.20 -3.65 -3.12
C VAL A 53 9.24 -4.77 -3.10
N VAL A 54 10.31 -4.64 -2.30
CA VAL A 54 11.31 -5.72 -2.13
C VAL A 54 10.64 -7.00 -1.64
N LEU A 55 9.86 -6.92 -0.55
CA LEU A 55 9.24 -8.10 0.05
C LEU A 55 8.20 -8.74 -0.89
N SER A 56 7.41 -7.92 -1.58
CA SER A 56 6.43 -8.36 -2.58
C SER A 56 7.10 -9.05 -3.78
N ALA A 57 8.23 -8.50 -4.26
CA ALA A 57 9.03 -9.14 -5.31
C ALA A 57 9.62 -10.46 -4.85
N ILE A 58 10.10 -10.55 -3.59
CA ILE A 58 10.60 -11.81 -3.02
C ILE A 58 9.50 -12.86 -3.01
N VAL A 59 8.30 -12.52 -2.49
CA VAL A 59 7.18 -13.47 -2.39
C VAL A 59 6.73 -13.90 -3.78
N THR A 60 6.47 -12.96 -4.69
CA THR A 60 5.98 -13.24 -6.04
C THR A 60 6.97 -14.10 -6.83
N ALA A 61 8.26 -13.73 -6.84
CA ALA A 61 9.29 -14.49 -7.54
C ALA A 61 9.54 -15.86 -6.91
N SER A 62 9.51 -15.96 -5.57
CA SER A 62 9.67 -17.24 -4.86
C SER A 62 8.51 -18.18 -5.15
N LEU A 63 7.26 -17.69 -5.08
CA LEU A 63 6.08 -18.48 -5.41
C LEU A 63 6.17 -18.97 -6.85
N PHE A 64 6.49 -18.10 -7.80
CA PHE A 64 6.64 -18.51 -9.20
C PHE A 64 7.72 -19.58 -9.37
N ARG A 65 8.92 -19.37 -8.80
CA ARG A 65 10.06 -20.29 -8.94
C ARG A 65 9.83 -21.65 -8.27
N LEU A 66 9.12 -21.68 -7.14
CA LEU A 66 8.80 -22.93 -6.44
C LEU A 66 7.84 -23.82 -7.24
N HIS A 67 6.94 -23.22 -8.02
CA HIS A 67 5.99 -23.94 -8.89
C HIS A 67 6.59 -24.22 -10.28
N GLU A 68 7.35 -23.30 -10.86
CA GLU A 68 7.88 -23.34 -12.23
C GLU A 68 9.42 -23.43 -12.25
N LYS A 69 9.97 -24.49 -11.65
CA LYS A 69 11.43 -24.67 -11.43
C LYS A 69 12.29 -24.64 -12.70
N LYS A 70 11.71 -24.88 -13.89
CA LYS A 70 12.43 -24.98 -15.18
C LYS A 70 12.50 -23.66 -15.95
N LYS A 71 11.86 -22.59 -15.47
CA LYS A 71 11.86 -21.30 -16.18
C LYS A 71 13.16 -20.53 -15.94
N GLY A 72 13.61 -19.82 -16.97
CA GLY A 72 14.83 -19.02 -16.90
C GLY A 72 14.67 -17.78 -16.02
N PHE A 73 15.81 -17.22 -15.61
CA PHE A 73 15.86 -16.03 -14.75
C PHE A 73 15.05 -14.85 -15.30
N LEU A 74 15.11 -14.59 -16.61
CA LEU A 74 14.39 -13.48 -17.24
C LEU A 74 12.87 -13.56 -17.03
N THR A 75 12.29 -14.76 -17.09
CA THR A 75 10.86 -14.94 -16.84
C THR A 75 10.51 -14.66 -15.37
N VAL A 76 11.33 -15.13 -14.44
CA VAL A 76 11.16 -14.85 -13.00
C VAL A 76 11.28 -13.36 -12.72
N LEU A 77 12.23 -12.69 -13.36
CA LEU A 77 12.44 -11.25 -13.26
C LEU A 77 11.21 -10.47 -13.72
N VAL A 78 10.70 -10.74 -14.92
CA VAL A 78 9.52 -10.04 -15.46
C VAL A 78 8.30 -10.25 -14.56
N ILE A 79 8.03 -11.48 -14.14
CA ILE A 79 6.85 -11.80 -13.30
C ILE A 79 6.97 -11.19 -11.91
N GLY A 80 8.13 -11.35 -11.26
CA GLY A 80 8.37 -10.79 -9.93
C GLY A 80 8.34 -9.27 -9.93
N TYR A 81 8.92 -8.63 -10.93
CA TYR A 81 8.93 -7.17 -11.08
C TYR A 81 7.54 -6.61 -11.32
N LEU A 82 6.82 -7.12 -12.33
CA LEU A 82 5.48 -6.63 -12.66
C LEU A 82 4.47 -6.91 -11.54
N GLY A 83 4.55 -8.08 -10.92
CA GLY A 83 3.71 -8.44 -9.78
C GLY A 83 3.95 -7.51 -8.60
N ALA A 84 5.20 -7.30 -8.21
CA ALA A 84 5.54 -6.47 -7.05
C ALA A 84 5.14 -5.00 -7.23
N ILE A 85 5.53 -4.39 -8.36
CA ILE A 85 5.23 -2.98 -8.61
C ILE A 85 3.72 -2.76 -8.73
N GLY A 86 3.03 -3.64 -9.46
CA GLY A 86 1.58 -3.53 -9.62
C GLY A 86 0.84 -3.62 -8.29
N VAL A 87 1.17 -4.63 -7.47
CA VAL A 87 0.53 -4.85 -6.16
C VAL A 87 0.87 -3.74 -5.17
N ALA A 88 2.15 -3.37 -5.06
CA ALA A 88 2.57 -2.31 -4.15
C ALA A 88 1.96 -0.95 -4.51
N THR A 89 1.90 -0.61 -5.80
CA THR A 89 1.26 0.64 -6.25
C THR A 89 -0.23 0.65 -5.93
N LEU A 90 -0.92 -0.48 -6.20
CA LEU A 90 -2.35 -0.59 -5.95
C LEU A 90 -2.66 -0.49 -4.44
N SER A 91 -1.89 -1.19 -3.62
CA SER A 91 -2.07 -1.28 -2.17
C SER A 91 -1.67 0.00 -1.43
N ASP A 92 -0.51 0.57 -1.74
CA ASP A 92 0.11 1.62 -0.91
C ASP A 92 -0.29 3.03 -1.34
N SER A 93 -0.69 3.23 -2.60
CA SER A 93 -0.99 4.56 -3.15
C SER A 93 -2.42 4.66 -3.67
N VAL A 94 -2.84 3.74 -4.56
CA VAL A 94 -4.11 3.88 -5.29
C VAL A 94 -5.32 3.69 -4.37
N LEU A 95 -5.42 2.56 -3.65
CA LEU A 95 -6.55 2.30 -2.76
C LEU A 95 -6.62 3.26 -1.56
N PRO A 96 -5.49 3.62 -0.91
CA PRO A 96 -5.47 4.64 0.14
C PRO A 96 -5.98 5.99 -0.37
N PHE A 97 -5.51 6.45 -1.53
CA PHE A 97 -5.99 7.70 -2.14
C PHE A 97 -7.50 7.69 -2.44
N PHE A 98 -8.02 6.59 -2.98
CA PHE A 98 -9.47 6.44 -3.19
C PHE A 98 -10.23 6.44 -1.85
N GLY A 99 -9.68 5.78 -0.83
CA GLY A 99 -10.26 5.78 0.51
C GLY A 99 -10.29 7.18 1.13
N GLU A 100 -9.21 7.95 1.01
CA GLU A 100 -9.14 9.35 1.43
C GLU A 100 -10.19 10.21 0.70
N SER A 101 -10.36 9.98 -0.60
CA SER A 101 -11.33 10.70 -1.43
C SER A 101 -12.78 10.39 -1.03
N ILE A 102 -13.10 9.12 -0.75
CA ILE A 102 -14.43 8.69 -0.29
C ILE A 102 -14.74 9.20 1.12
N LEU A 103 -13.73 9.20 2.00
CA LEU A 103 -13.84 9.75 3.35
C LEU A 103 -13.85 11.30 3.36
N GLY A 104 -13.69 11.93 2.20
CA GLY A 104 -13.65 13.37 2.01
C GLY A 104 -12.35 14.03 2.45
N VAL A 105 -11.39 13.29 3.03
CA VAL A 105 -10.16 13.80 3.66
C VAL A 105 -9.22 14.49 2.68
N ALA A 106 -9.21 14.04 1.42
CA ALA A 106 -8.33 14.54 0.37
C ALA A 106 -8.85 15.84 -0.31
N VAL A 107 -10.11 16.20 -0.13
CA VAL A 107 -10.69 17.36 -0.83
C VAL A 107 -10.66 18.58 0.10
N PRO A 108 -9.95 19.67 -0.24
CA PRO A 108 -10.17 20.97 0.36
C PRO A 108 -11.62 21.33 0.05
N THR A 109 -12.50 21.30 1.04
CA THR A 109 -13.82 21.91 0.84
C THR A 109 -13.57 23.39 0.70
N HIS A 110 -13.75 23.93 -0.50
CA HIS A 110 -14.20 25.30 -0.64
C HIS A 110 -15.61 25.38 -0.01
N ALA A 111 -15.67 25.37 1.32
CA ALA A 111 -16.77 25.94 2.08
C ALA A 111 -16.50 27.44 2.23
N HIS A 112 -16.39 28.12 1.10
CA HIS A 112 -16.87 29.48 0.99
C HIS A 112 -18.34 29.33 0.65
N GLU A 113 -19.23 29.64 1.60
CA GLU A 113 -20.43 30.44 1.36
C GLU A 113 -21.06 30.82 2.71
N HIS A 114 -21.02 32.14 2.96
CA HIS A 114 -21.92 32.99 3.73
C HIS A 114 -22.22 32.67 5.22
N ASP A 115 -21.73 33.53 6.12
CA ASP A 115 -22.62 34.50 6.78
C ASP A 115 -21.89 35.61 7.57
N HIS A 116 -22.25 36.85 7.21
CA HIS A 116 -22.31 38.10 7.96
C HIS A 116 -21.15 38.60 8.85
N ALA A 117 -20.51 39.68 8.41
CA ALA A 117 -20.68 40.99 9.06
C ALA A 117 -20.19 42.14 8.16
N SER A 118 -21.12 42.78 7.48
CA SER A 118 -20.95 44.15 7.00
C SER A 118 -20.84 45.09 8.20
N ASN A 119 -19.72 45.80 8.34
CA ASN A 119 -19.66 47.03 9.12
C ASN A 119 -18.99 48.12 8.26
N PRO A 120 -19.63 49.28 8.03
CA PRO A 120 -19.08 50.33 7.20
C PRO A 120 -18.23 51.32 8.02
N GLY A 121 -17.12 51.76 7.44
CA GLY A 121 -16.49 53.05 7.77
C GLY A 121 -15.20 53.00 8.58
N SER A 122 -14.08 53.29 7.92
CA SER A 122 -13.21 54.45 8.15
C SER A 122 -11.89 54.24 7.38
N GLU A 123 -11.68 54.96 6.29
CA GLU A 123 -10.73 56.09 6.20
C GLU A 123 -9.47 55.69 5.42
N ALA A 124 -9.05 56.59 4.54
CA ALA A 124 -7.98 56.43 3.59
C ALA A 124 -6.69 57.09 4.11
N ALA A 125 -5.53 56.51 3.79
CA ALA A 125 -4.27 57.24 3.60
C ALA A 125 -3.18 56.31 3.03
N GLU A 126 -2.65 56.68 1.85
CA GLU A 126 -1.22 56.75 1.45
C GLU A 126 -0.34 55.46 1.53
N ALA A 127 0.72 55.22 0.76
CA ALA A 127 1.35 55.70 -0.48
C ALA A 127 2.73 54.98 -0.51
N HIS A 128 3.10 54.27 -1.61
CA HIS A 128 4.46 53.82 -2.01
C HIS A 128 5.26 52.91 -1.01
N ASP A 129 5.92 51.82 -1.39
CA ASP A 129 6.98 51.70 -2.40
C ASP A 129 7.02 50.30 -3.06
N HIS A 130 7.44 50.31 -4.31
CA HIS A 130 7.82 49.14 -5.07
C HIS A 130 9.14 48.57 -4.54
N GLU A 131 9.12 47.34 -4.04
CA GLU A 131 10.30 46.49 -4.11
C GLU A 131 9.92 45.16 -4.74
N GLN A 132 10.39 45.03 -5.98
CA GLN A 132 10.17 43.92 -6.87
C GLN A 132 11.01 42.73 -6.40
N CYS A 133 10.35 41.75 -5.78
CA CYS A 133 10.86 40.40 -5.70
C CYS A 133 9.98 39.54 -6.61
N ASP A 134 10.49 39.29 -7.81
CA ASP A 134 9.97 38.30 -8.75
C ASP A 134 9.87 36.94 -8.05
N ASP A 135 8.66 36.53 -7.71
CA ASP A 135 8.33 35.17 -7.26
C ASP A 135 7.05 34.74 -8.00
N HIS A 136 7.13 34.76 -9.33
CA HIS A 136 6.21 34.07 -10.23
C HIS A 136 6.39 32.56 -9.99
N ASP A 137 5.59 31.97 -9.09
CA ASP A 137 4.80 30.74 -9.32
C ASP A 137 4.12 30.26 -8.01
N ARG A 138 3.20 31.06 -7.43
CA ARG A 138 2.31 30.61 -6.34
C ARG A 138 0.91 30.25 -6.87
N GLY A 139 0.85 29.39 -7.89
CA GLY A 139 -0.37 29.09 -8.64
C GLY A 139 -0.92 27.66 -8.57
N HIS A 140 -0.29 26.71 -7.85
CA HIS A 140 -0.71 25.29 -7.90
C HIS A 140 -0.59 24.55 -6.56
N ALA A 141 -1.23 25.07 -5.51
CA ALA A 141 -1.30 24.43 -4.20
C ALA A 141 -2.75 24.17 -3.78
N ASP A 142 -3.53 23.42 -4.58
CA ASP A 142 -4.78 22.84 -4.05
C ASP A 142 -5.35 21.70 -4.92
N ARG A 143 -4.58 20.63 -5.12
CA ARG A 143 -5.12 19.39 -5.67
C ARG A 143 -4.59 18.21 -4.88
N PRO A 144 -5.45 17.27 -4.43
CA PRO A 144 -4.99 16.02 -3.84
C PRO A 144 -4.07 15.31 -4.83
N ARG A 145 -2.81 15.10 -4.43
CA ARG A 145 -1.81 14.46 -5.28
C ARG A 145 -1.75 12.98 -4.91
N ILE A 146 -1.93 12.12 -5.91
CA ILE A 146 -1.59 10.71 -5.77
C ILE A 146 -0.07 10.65 -5.77
N TYR A 147 0.54 10.21 -4.67
CA TYR A 147 1.97 9.97 -4.61
C TYR A 147 2.24 8.55 -5.09
N LEU A 148 2.67 8.41 -6.33
CA LEU A 148 2.94 7.14 -6.99
C LEU A 148 4.43 6.82 -6.85
N GLY A 149 4.83 6.10 -5.80
CA GLY A 149 6.24 5.80 -5.55
C GLY A 149 7.01 5.24 -6.76
N PHE A 150 6.35 4.52 -7.67
CA PHE A 150 6.94 4.08 -8.94
C PHE A 150 7.32 5.20 -9.92
N LEU A 151 6.61 6.33 -9.93
CA LEU A 151 6.85 7.48 -10.81
C LEU A 151 7.74 8.52 -10.12
N GLU A 152 7.41 8.92 -8.88
CA GLU A 152 8.18 9.93 -8.15
C GLU A 152 9.53 9.39 -7.67
N ASP A 153 9.58 8.16 -7.15
CA ASP A 153 10.79 7.51 -6.61
C ASP A 153 11.19 6.28 -7.44
N TRP A 154 11.03 6.35 -8.77
CA TRP A 154 11.35 5.26 -9.70
C TRP A 154 12.77 4.70 -9.50
N TYR A 155 13.72 5.58 -9.14
CA TYR A 155 15.11 5.24 -8.87
C TYR A 155 15.30 4.36 -7.62
N LEU A 156 14.33 4.35 -6.71
CA LEU A 156 14.33 3.57 -5.48
C LEU A 156 13.48 2.31 -5.63
N VAL A 157 12.30 2.44 -6.26
CA VAL A 157 11.34 1.35 -6.46
C VAL A 157 11.82 0.31 -7.47
N ASN A 158 12.41 0.71 -8.60
CA ASN A 158 12.82 -0.25 -9.62
C ASN A 158 14.01 -1.11 -9.15
N PRO A 159 15.07 -0.54 -8.54
CA PRO A 159 16.12 -1.35 -7.94
C PRO A 159 15.62 -2.21 -6.78
N ALA A 160 14.68 -1.73 -5.97
CA ALA A 160 14.04 -2.52 -4.93
C ALA A 160 13.34 -3.78 -5.49
N ALA A 161 12.56 -3.63 -6.56
CA ALA A 161 11.91 -4.75 -7.21
C ALA A 161 12.92 -5.78 -7.76
N ILE A 162 13.96 -5.30 -8.47
CA ILE A 162 15.02 -6.17 -9.00
C ILE A 162 15.77 -6.88 -7.86
N LEU A 163 16.10 -6.16 -6.79
CA LEU A 163 16.75 -6.71 -5.59
C LEU A 163 15.92 -7.83 -4.99
N GLY A 164 14.60 -7.64 -4.85
CA GLY A 164 13.71 -8.66 -4.31
C GLY A 164 13.67 -9.92 -5.18
N VAL A 165 13.62 -9.78 -6.51
CA VAL A 165 13.71 -10.93 -7.44
C VAL A 165 15.06 -11.65 -7.29
N LEU A 166 16.16 -10.90 -7.23
CA LEU A 166 17.50 -11.48 -7.05
C LEU A 166 17.58 -12.29 -5.75
N ILE A 167 17.07 -11.75 -4.64
CA ILE A 167 17.02 -12.46 -3.36
C ILE A 167 16.20 -13.76 -3.50
N ALA A 168 15.02 -13.71 -4.13
CA ALA A 168 14.21 -14.91 -4.35
C ALA A 168 14.88 -15.95 -5.27
N TRP A 169 15.69 -15.51 -6.22
CA TRP A 169 16.45 -16.40 -7.10
C TRP A 169 17.46 -17.25 -6.33
N PHE A 170 18.13 -16.68 -5.32
CA PHE A 170 19.07 -17.43 -4.49
C PHE A 170 18.39 -18.13 -3.29
N TRP A 171 17.41 -17.48 -2.66
CA TRP A 171 16.69 -17.98 -1.48
C TRP A 171 15.16 -17.85 -1.65
N PRO A 172 14.51 -18.82 -2.31
CA PRO A 172 13.07 -18.78 -2.55
C PRO A 172 12.27 -19.16 -1.29
N ARG A 173 12.19 -18.23 -0.33
CA ARG A 173 11.40 -18.40 0.91
C ARG A 173 10.26 -17.40 0.95
N THR A 174 9.07 -17.88 1.29
CA THR A 174 7.84 -17.07 1.27
C THR A 174 7.38 -16.68 2.66
N LYS A 175 7.36 -17.58 3.67
CA LYS A 175 6.66 -17.36 4.95
C LYS A 175 6.98 -16.06 5.70
N PHE A 176 8.26 -15.70 5.85
CA PHE A 176 8.64 -14.47 6.57
C PHE A 176 8.45 -13.21 5.73
N PRO A 177 8.93 -13.15 4.46
CA PRO A 177 8.61 -12.05 3.55
C PRO A 177 7.10 -11.85 3.34
N HIS A 178 6.32 -12.92 3.46
CA HIS A 178 4.86 -12.92 3.39
C HIS A 178 4.23 -12.08 4.50
N ALA A 179 4.52 -12.39 5.76
CA ALA A 179 3.99 -11.58 6.87
C ALA A 179 4.53 -10.13 6.84
N GLY A 180 5.80 -9.97 6.46
CA GLY A 180 6.45 -8.68 6.37
C GLY A 180 5.81 -7.74 5.34
N HIS A 181 5.55 -8.22 4.12
CA HIS A 181 5.05 -7.35 3.05
C HIS A 181 3.64 -6.82 3.36
N ILE A 182 2.76 -7.61 3.99
CA ILE A 182 1.43 -7.17 4.45
C ILE A 182 1.55 -6.06 5.50
N LEU A 183 2.41 -6.25 6.52
CA LEU A 183 2.58 -5.27 7.59
C LEU A 183 3.17 -3.96 7.06
N ILE A 184 4.25 -4.05 6.29
CA ILE A 184 4.94 -2.89 5.72
C ILE A 184 4.05 -2.16 4.72
N SER A 185 3.25 -2.86 3.91
CA SER A 185 2.24 -2.24 3.04
C SER A 185 1.20 -1.44 3.82
N THR A 186 0.78 -1.94 4.99
CA THR A 186 -0.19 -1.22 5.82
C THR A 186 0.41 0.07 6.38
N TRP A 187 1.69 0.04 6.77
CA TRP A 187 2.38 1.24 7.22
C TRP A 187 2.61 2.23 6.08
N ALA A 188 3.04 1.76 4.90
CA ALA A 188 3.15 2.60 3.71
C ALA A 188 1.81 3.28 3.40
N SER A 189 0.72 2.52 3.32
CA SER A 189 -0.64 3.03 3.11
C SER A 189 -1.02 4.08 4.16
N SER A 190 -0.73 3.85 5.44
CA SER A 190 -1.05 4.78 6.52
C SER A 190 -0.33 6.12 6.40
N PHE A 191 0.96 6.11 6.00
CA PHE A 191 1.73 7.34 5.80
C PHE A 191 1.36 8.06 4.50
N HIS A 192 0.94 7.33 3.46
CA HIS A 192 0.34 7.94 2.27
C HIS A 192 -0.90 8.74 2.65
N MET A 193 -1.83 8.13 3.39
CA MET A 193 -3.04 8.81 3.87
C MET A 193 -2.72 9.99 4.78
N LEU A 194 -1.77 9.83 5.69
CA LEU A 194 -1.39 10.87 6.63
C LEU A 194 -0.79 12.10 5.92
N MET A 195 0.01 11.89 4.87
CA MET A 195 0.60 12.98 4.08
C MET A 195 -0.46 13.83 3.37
N ASN A 196 -1.57 13.21 2.94
CA ASN A 196 -2.67 13.88 2.25
C ASN A 196 -3.79 14.36 3.19
N THR A 197 -3.68 14.11 4.49
CA THR A 197 -4.73 14.49 5.45
C THR A 197 -4.55 15.93 5.92
N HIS A 198 -5.49 16.79 5.53
CA HIS A 198 -5.51 18.21 5.90
C HIS A 198 -6.59 18.59 6.93
N ARG A 199 -7.25 17.60 7.55
CA ARG A 199 -8.33 17.81 8.54
C ARG A 199 -8.00 17.19 9.90
N ASP A 200 -8.66 17.71 10.93
CA ASP A 200 -8.67 17.12 12.26
C ASP A 200 -9.20 15.68 12.22
N LEU A 201 -8.40 14.76 12.73
CA LEU A 201 -8.71 13.33 12.73
C LEU A 201 -9.77 13.01 13.79
N THR A 202 -11.04 13.06 13.38
CA THR A 202 -12.16 12.67 14.26
C THR A 202 -12.17 11.15 14.51
N PRO A 203 -12.72 10.66 15.63
CA PRO A 203 -12.85 9.22 15.89
C PRO A 203 -13.63 8.46 14.79
N MET A 204 -14.63 9.10 14.19
CA MET A 204 -15.38 8.54 13.05
C MET A 204 -14.48 8.37 11.83
N LEU A 205 -13.59 9.34 11.59
CA LEU A 205 -12.63 9.24 10.51
C LEU A 205 -11.61 8.13 10.76
N PHE A 206 -11.10 7.98 11.99
CA PHE A 206 -10.21 6.87 12.34
C PHE A 206 -10.85 5.50 12.09
N PHE A 207 -12.15 5.35 12.38
CA PHE A 207 -12.90 4.15 12.05
C PHE A 207 -12.92 3.92 10.53
N GLY A 208 -13.22 4.95 9.73
CA GLY A 208 -13.18 4.88 8.28
C GLY A 208 -11.79 4.51 7.71
N VAL A 209 -10.75 5.20 8.19
CA VAL A 209 -9.34 4.96 7.81
C VAL A 209 -8.93 3.53 8.12
N PHE A 210 -9.35 2.99 9.26
CA PHE A 210 -9.08 1.60 9.61
C PHE A 210 -9.62 0.62 8.56
N PHE A 211 -10.86 0.79 8.07
CA PHE A 211 -11.39 -0.06 6.99
C PHE A 211 -10.68 0.15 5.67
N VAL A 212 -10.34 1.41 5.34
CA VAL A 212 -9.56 1.71 4.14
C VAL A 212 -8.23 0.97 4.19
N LEU A 213 -7.46 1.11 5.27
CA LEU A 213 -6.17 0.41 5.43
C LEU A 213 -6.33 -1.10 5.35
N PHE A 214 -7.34 -1.65 6.03
CA PHE A 214 -7.60 -3.08 5.99
C PHE A 214 -7.88 -3.57 4.56
N ILE A 215 -8.79 -2.91 3.83
CA ILE A 215 -9.17 -3.31 2.47
C ILE A 215 -8.04 -3.04 1.47
N ALA A 216 -7.36 -1.90 1.61
CA ALA A 216 -6.28 -1.45 0.75
C ALA A 216 -5.14 -2.46 0.69
N VAL A 217 -4.86 -3.16 1.79
CA VAL A 217 -3.80 -4.18 1.84
C VAL A 217 -4.34 -5.59 1.65
N TRP A 218 -5.44 -5.92 2.34
CA TRP A 218 -6.00 -7.28 2.31
C TRP A 218 -6.43 -7.68 0.90
N LEU A 219 -7.00 -6.76 0.12
CA LEU A 219 -7.47 -7.07 -1.22
C LEU A 219 -6.28 -7.29 -2.17
N PRO A 220 -5.44 -6.29 -2.53
CA PRO A 220 -4.41 -6.49 -3.56
C PRO A 220 -3.30 -7.46 -3.14
N CYS A 221 -2.74 -7.34 -1.92
CA CYS A 221 -1.59 -8.15 -1.52
C CYS A 221 -1.98 -9.61 -1.28
N CYS A 222 -3.10 -9.88 -0.61
CA CYS A 222 -3.51 -11.27 -0.39
C CYS A 222 -4.05 -11.91 -1.66
N VAL A 223 -4.77 -11.16 -2.50
CA VAL A 223 -5.26 -11.68 -3.79
C VAL A 223 -4.10 -12.00 -4.71
N SER A 224 -3.03 -11.19 -4.77
CA SER A 224 -1.86 -11.52 -5.58
C SER A 224 -1.23 -12.84 -5.14
N ASP A 225 -1.06 -13.05 -3.84
CA ASP A 225 -0.43 -14.26 -3.30
C ASP A 225 -1.22 -15.54 -3.57
N ILE A 226 -2.52 -15.42 -3.87
CA ILE A 226 -3.40 -16.53 -4.22
C ILE A 226 -3.52 -16.70 -5.74
N ILE A 227 -3.71 -15.60 -6.47
CA ILE A 227 -3.87 -15.61 -7.94
C ILE A 227 -2.60 -16.09 -8.61
N PHE A 228 -1.42 -15.65 -8.15
CA PHE A 228 -0.14 -16.04 -8.74
C PHE A 228 0.01 -17.59 -8.77
N PRO A 229 -0.04 -18.32 -7.64
CA PRO A 229 0.01 -19.79 -7.66
C PRO A 229 -1.08 -20.42 -8.53
N MET A 230 -2.32 -19.93 -8.47
CA MET A 230 -3.43 -20.53 -9.22
C MET A 230 -3.34 -20.33 -10.75
N LEU A 231 -2.72 -19.26 -11.22
CA LEU A 231 -2.51 -19.02 -12.66
C LEU A 231 -1.47 -19.98 -13.23
N PHE A 232 -0.45 -20.34 -12.44
CA PHE A 232 0.67 -21.16 -12.89
C PHE A 232 0.49 -22.66 -12.59
N VAL A 233 -0.31 -23.03 -11.59
CA VAL A 233 -0.77 -24.41 -11.40
C VAL A 233 -1.87 -24.74 -12.42
N ARG A 234 -1.49 -24.84 -13.70
CA ARG A 234 -2.31 -25.45 -14.75
C ARG A 234 -2.13 -26.97 -14.70
N GLY A 235 -2.97 -27.65 -13.91
CA GLY A 235 -3.11 -29.11 -13.93
C GLY A 235 -4.26 -29.60 -13.03
N PRO A 236 -5.16 -30.49 -13.50
CA PRO A 236 -6.36 -30.89 -12.76
C PRO A 236 -6.11 -32.12 -11.87
N HIS A 237 -5.12 -32.12 -10.97
CA HIS A 237 -5.02 -33.23 -10.00
C HIS A 237 -4.58 -32.70 -8.64
N SER A 238 -5.58 -32.40 -7.83
CA SER A 238 -5.51 -32.53 -6.38
C SER A 238 -5.25 -34.01 -6.03
N HIS A 239 -3.99 -34.44 -6.09
CA HIS A 239 -3.53 -35.51 -5.22
C HIS A 239 -3.30 -34.89 -3.85
N LEU A 240 -4.38 -34.86 -3.08
CA LEU A 240 -4.31 -34.99 -1.63
C LEU A 240 -3.72 -36.39 -1.37
N GLU A 241 -2.39 -36.51 -1.40
CA GLU A 241 -1.73 -37.58 -0.67
C GLU A 241 -1.93 -37.29 0.82
N HIS A 242 -2.99 -37.87 1.35
CA HIS A 242 -3.09 -38.21 2.75
C HIS A 242 -1.91 -39.14 3.09
N HIS A 243 -0.82 -38.58 3.59
CA HIS A 243 0.07 -39.33 4.49
C HIS A 243 -0.67 -39.51 5.82
N HIS A 244 -1.64 -40.42 5.83
CA HIS A 244 -2.03 -41.11 7.05
C HIS A 244 -0.91 -42.10 7.35
N HIS A 245 -0.14 -41.80 8.41
CA HIS A 245 0.58 -42.81 9.15
C HIS A 245 -0.44 -43.85 9.63
N SER A 246 -0.53 -44.96 8.90
CA SER A 246 -0.98 -46.23 9.46
C SER A 246 0.22 -46.83 10.18
N GLU A 247 0.36 -46.51 11.46
CA GLU A 247 1.00 -47.45 12.39
C GLU A 247 0.01 -48.58 12.61
N GLU A 248 0.29 -49.74 12.03
CA GLU A 248 -0.34 -50.99 12.42
C GLU A 248 0.77 -52.02 12.75
N VAL A 249 0.90 -52.25 14.06
CA VAL A 249 1.05 -53.56 14.72
C VAL A 249 2.38 -54.31 14.57
N ALA A 250 3.07 -54.38 15.72
CA ALA A 250 3.72 -55.53 16.36
C ALA A 250 4.48 -56.57 15.51
N ALA A 251 5.78 -56.64 15.77
CA ALA A 251 6.50 -57.87 16.11
C ALA A 251 7.77 -57.50 16.90
#